data_AF-A0A2H6H123-F1
#
_entry.id   AF-A0A2H6H123-F1
#
_cell.length_a   1.000
_cell.length_b   1.000
_cell.length_c   1.000
_cell.angle_alpha   90.00
_cell.angle_beta   90.00
_cell.angle_gamma   90.00
#
_symmetry.space_group_name_H-M   'P 1'
#
loop_
_entity.id
_entity.type
_entity.pdbx_description
1 polymer ?
#
loop_
_entity_poly.entity_id
_entity_poly.type
_entity_poly.pdbx_seq_one_letter_code
_entity_poly.pdbx_strand_id
1 'polypeptide(L)'
;METRLKDYDILKYSALILGSDVLNHFHPSEKIHRSQDKEFFSKFTNLIVLEREGALIKEGVRDYVSQRWNMKIYPPKTPIAASVIRQNYREGKEVSHMMPCYVWDLIKPHANLFHTTFH
;
A
#
# COMPACT_ATOMS: atom_id res chain seq x y z
N MET A 1 2.47 -31.85 7.91
CA MET A 1 1.68 -30.72 8.43
C MET A 1 1.25 -29.88 7.23
N GLU A 2 0.23 -30.35 6.51
CA GLU A 2 -0.29 -29.71 5.30
C GLU A 2 -1.31 -28.63 5.68
N THR A 3 -0.82 -27.44 6.01
CA THR A 3 -1.68 -26.29 6.23
C THR A 3 -2.09 -25.67 4.89
N ARG A 4 -3.25 -26.13 4.41
CA ARG A 4 -4.29 -25.37 3.70
C ARG A 4 -3.82 -24.42 2.57
N LEU A 5 -3.50 -25.00 1.42
CA LEU A 5 -3.55 -24.30 0.12
C LEU A 5 -5.00 -24.16 -0.44
N LYS A 6 -6.04 -24.52 0.34
CA LYS A 6 -7.45 -24.44 -0.11
C LYS A 6 -8.02 -23.01 -0.13
N ASP A 7 -7.31 -22.03 0.41
CA ASP A 7 -7.72 -20.61 0.35
C ASP A 7 -7.28 -19.91 -0.96
N TYR A 8 -6.65 -20.62 -1.88
CA TYR A 8 -6.13 -20.08 -3.15
C TYR A 8 -7.18 -19.93 -4.26
N ASP A 9 -8.45 -20.25 -4.01
CA ASP A 9 -9.54 -19.89 -4.93
C ASP A 9 -9.74 -18.36 -5.06
N ILE A 10 -9.10 -17.57 -4.20
CA ILE A 10 -9.02 -16.10 -4.33
C ILE A 10 -8.22 -15.69 -5.58
N LEU A 11 -7.26 -16.51 -6.05
CA LEU A 11 -6.46 -16.20 -7.25
C LEU A 11 -7.17 -16.51 -8.56
N LYS A 12 -8.33 -17.16 -8.52
CA LYS A 12 -9.18 -17.35 -9.71
C LYS A 12 -9.84 -16.03 -10.16
N TYR A 13 -9.79 -15.01 -9.31
CA TYR A 13 -10.31 -13.67 -9.52
C TYR A 13 -9.18 -12.64 -9.45
N SER A 14 -9.24 -11.60 -10.28
CA SER A 14 -8.31 -10.46 -10.19
C SER A 14 -8.54 -9.72 -8.87
N ALA A 15 -7.59 -9.86 -7.94
CA ALA A 15 -7.60 -9.18 -6.66
C ALA A 15 -6.61 -8.00 -6.68
N LEU A 16 -7.05 -6.84 -6.19
CA LEU A 16 -6.18 -5.70 -5.98
C LEU A 16 -5.94 -5.49 -4.49
N ILE A 17 -4.66 -5.37 -4.12
CA ILE A 17 -4.22 -5.12 -2.74
C ILE A 17 -3.80 -3.65 -2.65
N LEU A 18 -4.37 -2.90 -1.71
CA LEU A 18 -4.04 -1.50 -1.50
C LEU A 18 -4.15 -1.06 -0.04
N GLY A 19 -3.54 0.09 0.29
CA GLY A 19 -3.71 0.75 1.58
C GLY A 19 -4.98 1.59 1.62
N SER A 20 -5.49 1.86 2.83
CA SER A 20 -6.67 2.73 3.04
C SER A 20 -6.45 4.17 2.57
N ASP A 21 -5.21 4.67 2.54
CA ASP A 21 -4.83 5.95 1.94
C ASP A 21 -5.16 6.02 0.45
N VAL A 22 -4.85 4.95 -0.30
CA VAL A 22 -5.21 4.84 -1.71
C VAL A 22 -6.73 4.67 -1.87
N LEU A 23 -7.36 3.89 -0.99
CA LEU A 23 -8.81 3.68 -1.02
C LEU A 23 -9.58 4.99 -0.78
N ASN A 24 -9.04 5.91 0.01
CA ASN A 24 -9.71 7.17 0.31
C ASN A 24 -9.85 8.10 -0.89
N HIS A 25 -9.06 7.91 -1.93
CA HIS A 25 -9.27 8.60 -3.20
C HIS A 25 -10.57 8.20 -3.88
N PHE A 26 -11.20 7.08 -3.48
CA PHE A 26 -12.53 6.66 -3.94
C PHE A 26 -13.70 7.42 -3.33
N HIS A 27 -13.43 8.39 -2.46
CA HIS A 27 -14.51 9.14 -1.82
C HIS A 27 -15.36 9.88 -2.88
N PRO A 28 -16.70 9.77 -2.84
CA PRO A 28 -17.59 10.35 -3.86
C PRO A 28 -17.47 11.87 -4.03
N SER A 29 -17.04 12.58 -2.98
CA SER A 29 -16.82 14.04 -3.02
C SER A 29 -15.47 14.45 -3.61
N GLU A 30 -14.51 13.52 -3.72
CA GLU A 30 -13.24 13.82 -4.36
C GLU A 30 -13.49 13.89 -5.88
N LYS A 31 -13.45 15.12 -6.44
CA LYS A 31 -13.63 15.42 -7.87
C LYS A 31 -12.63 14.69 -8.79
N ILE A 32 -11.69 13.94 -8.23
CA ILE A 32 -10.57 13.27 -8.90
C ILE A 32 -10.99 11.97 -9.59
N HIS A 33 -12.26 11.54 -9.49
CA HIS A 33 -12.82 10.42 -10.27
C HIS A 33 -12.97 10.75 -11.77
N ARG A 34 -11.84 11.04 -12.43
CA ARG A 34 -11.69 10.99 -13.88
C ARG A 34 -11.85 9.53 -14.30
N SER A 35 -12.57 9.31 -15.38
CA SER A 35 -12.96 8.03 -15.98
C SER A 35 -11.89 6.92 -16.00
N GLN A 36 -10.61 7.28 -15.99
CA GLN A 36 -9.46 6.36 -16.05
C GLN A 36 -9.32 5.45 -14.83
N ASP A 37 -9.56 5.96 -13.62
CA ASP A 37 -9.46 5.14 -12.42
C ASP A 37 -10.57 4.08 -12.43
N LYS A 38 -11.80 4.48 -12.78
CA LYS A 38 -12.93 3.55 -12.90
C LYS A 38 -12.65 2.42 -13.90
N GLU A 39 -11.98 2.71 -15.01
CA GLU A 39 -11.59 1.71 -16.01
C GLU A 39 -10.50 0.77 -15.52
N PHE A 40 -9.52 1.27 -14.77
CA PHE A 40 -8.48 0.42 -14.19
C PHE A 40 -9.06 -0.52 -13.12
N PHE A 41 -9.83 0.03 -12.18
CA PHE A 41 -10.37 -0.73 -11.05
C PHE A 41 -11.50 -1.69 -11.44
N SER A 42 -12.22 -1.43 -12.55
CA SER A 42 -13.24 -2.37 -13.06
C SER A 42 -12.66 -3.70 -13.55
N LYS A 43 -11.34 -3.77 -13.78
CA LYS A 43 -10.63 -5.02 -14.12
C LYS A 43 -10.48 -5.97 -12.93
N PHE A 44 -10.76 -5.51 -11.72
CA PHE A 44 -10.65 -6.27 -10.48
C PHE A 44 -12.03 -6.58 -9.91
N THR A 45 -12.21 -7.80 -9.40
CA THR A 45 -13.47 -8.21 -8.74
C THR A 45 -13.36 -8.13 -7.22
N ASN A 46 -12.15 -8.29 -6.68
CA ASN A 46 -11.90 -8.31 -5.24
C ASN A 46 -10.93 -7.18 -4.85
N LEU A 47 -11.21 -6.53 -3.72
CA LEU A 47 -10.30 -5.57 -3.10
C LEU A 47 -9.87 -6.08 -1.72
N ILE A 48 -8.57 -6.14 -1.51
CA ILE A 48 -7.96 -6.43 -0.21
C ILE A 48 -7.37 -5.14 0.32
N VAL A 49 -7.98 -4.59 1.36
CA VAL A 49 -7.60 -3.31 1.93
C VAL A 49 -6.83 -3.54 3.22
N LEU A 50 -5.62 -3.00 3.28
CA LEU A 50 -4.82 -2.92 4.50
C LEU A 50 -5.04 -1.54 5.11
N GLU A 51 -5.78 -1.48 6.21
CA GLU A 51 -5.98 -0.21 6.88
C GLU A 51 -4.66 0.28 7.51
N ARG A 52 -4.44 1.60 7.49
CA ARG A 52 -3.21 2.23 7.96
C ARG A 52 -3.54 3.18 9.11
N GLU A 53 -2.76 3.09 10.18
CA GLU A 53 -2.80 4.11 11.24
C GLU A 53 -2.49 5.49 10.63
N GLY A 54 -3.27 6.49 11.02
CA GLY A 54 -3.17 7.86 10.47
C GLY A 54 -3.85 8.06 9.10
N ALA A 55 -4.37 7.01 8.46
CA ALA A 55 -5.11 7.09 7.20
C ALA A 55 -6.28 6.11 7.18
N LEU A 56 -7.15 6.16 8.20
CA LEU A 56 -8.33 5.31 8.28
C LEU A 56 -9.27 5.52 7.08
N ILE A 57 -10.08 4.50 6.78
CA ILE A 57 -11.06 4.60 5.68
C ILE A 57 -12.07 5.70 6.02
N LYS A 58 -12.17 6.72 5.16
CA LYS A 58 -13.11 7.84 5.30
C LYS A 58 -14.56 7.34 5.24
N GLU A 59 -15.45 8.04 5.92
CA GLU A 59 -16.89 7.80 5.86
C GLU A 59 -17.39 7.79 4.41
N GLY A 60 -18.34 6.92 4.08
CA GLY A 60 -18.91 6.80 2.74
C GLY A 60 -18.02 6.11 1.69
N VAL A 61 -16.69 6.02 1.88
CA VAL A 61 -15.79 5.27 0.98
C VAL A 61 -16.13 3.79 1.02
N ARG A 62 -16.27 3.24 2.23
CA ARG A 62 -16.58 1.82 2.44
C ARG A 62 -17.84 1.43 1.69
N ASP A 63 -18.91 2.21 1.84
CA ASP A 63 -20.21 1.92 1.21
C ASP A 63 -20.13 2.07 -0.30
N TYR A 64 -19.50 3.14 -0.79
CA TYR A 64 -19.31 3.38 -2.21
C TYR A 64 -18.56 2.24 -2.92
N VAL A 65 -17.48 1.76 -2.29
CA VAL A 65 -16.64 0.68 -2.81
C VAL A 65 -17.33 -0.67 -2.69
N SER A 66 -18.00 -0.96 -1.56
CA SER A 66 -18.67 -2.26 -1.35
C SER A 66 -19.83 -2.52 -2.31
N GLN A 67 -20.42 -1.47 -2.89
CA GLN A 67 -21.44 -1.61 -3.95
C GLN A 67 -20.87 -2.18 -5.27
N ARG A 68 -19.56 -2.16 -5.46
CA ARG A 68 -18.89 -2.40 -6.75
C ARG A 68 -17.89 -3.55 -6.70
N TRP A 69 -17.30 -3.80 -5.52
CA TRP A 69 -16.26 -4.81 -5.34
C TRP A 69 -16.52 -5.67 -4.10
N ASN A 70 -16.12 -6.94 -4.17
CA ASN A 70 -16.03 -7.77 -2.98
C ASN A 70 -14.82 -7.33 -2.15
N MET A 71 -15.06 -6.74 -0.98
CA MET A 71 -14.01 -6.10 -0.19
C MET A 71 -13.72 -6.86 1.10
N LYS A 72 -12.43 -7.08 1.36
CA LYS A 72 -11.93 -7.59 2.64
C LYS A 72 -10.99 -6.56 3.26
N ILE A 73 -11.27 -6.15 4.50
CA ILE A 73 -10.49 -5.16 5.24
C ILE A 73 -9.70 -5.87 6.35
N TYR A 74 -8.42 -5.57 6.42
CA TYR A 74 -7.54 -6.00 7.51
C TYR A 74 -7.31 -4.84 8.49
N PRO A 75 -7.22 -5.14 9.79
CA PRO A 75 -7.12 -4.14 10.84
C PRO A 75 -5.87 -3.26 10.67
N PRO A 76 -5.92 -2.02 11.20
CA PRO A 76 -4.83 -1.07 11.06
C PRO A 76 -3.54 -1.61 11.65
N LYS A 77 -2.44 -1.37 10.94
CA LYS A 77 -1.08 -1.55 11.43
C LYS A 77 -0.33 -0.25 11.26
N THR A 78 0.57 0.07 12.19
CA THR A 78 1.51 1.19 12.04
C THR A 78 2.40 0.96 10.83
N PRO A 79 2.26 1.72 9.73
CA PRO A 79 3.12 1.55 8.58
C PRO A 79 4.42 2.34 8.77
N ILE A 80 5.54 1.76 8.35
CA ILE A 80 6.76 2.54 8.15
C ILE A 80 6.67 3.20 6.77
N ALA A 81 6.51 4.52 6.73
CA ALA A 81 6.45 5.25 5.47
C ALA A 81 7.81 5.19 4.75
N ALA A 82 7.80 4.97 3.44
CA ALA A 82 9.03 4.94 2.65
C ALA A 82 9.80 6.27 2.68
N SER A 83 9.11 7.40 2.89
CA SER A 83 9.74 8.70 3.12
C SER A 83 10.58 8.74 4.39
N VAL A 84 10.11 8.11 5.48
CA VAL A 84 10.84 8.00 6.76
C VAL A 84 12.09 7.14 6.58
N ILE A 85 11.99 6.02 5.87
CA ILE A 85 13.14 5.18 5.53
C ILE A 85 14.18 6.00 4.74
N ARG A 86 13.76 6.72 3.70
CA ARG A 86 14.65 7.58 2.90
C ARG A 86 15.28 8.70 3.72
N GLN A 87 14.54 9.29 4.66
CA GLN A 87 15.07 10.35 5.52
C GLN A 87 16.13 9.81 6.48
N ASN A 88 15.85 8.71 7.19
CA ASN A 88 16.84 8.06 8.06
C ASN A 88 18.09 7.65 7.27
N TYR A 89 17.90 7.12 6.07
CA TYR A 89 18.98 6.78 5.15
C TYR A 89 19.86 8.00 4.77
N ARG A 90 19.25 9.15 4.44
CA ARG A 90 19.97 10.40 4.13
C ARG A 90 20.74 10.97 5.32
N GLU A 91 20.26 10.70 6.54
CA GLU A 91 20.91 11.08 7.78
C GLU A 91 22.04 10.10 8.19
N GLY A 92 22.36 9.12 7.34
CA GLY A 92 23.38 8.11 7.61
C GLY A 92 22.99 7.08 8.67
N LYS A 93 21.69 6.98 9.01
CA LYS A 93 21.19 6.00 9.98
C LYS A 93 21.00 4.63 9.33
N GLU A 94 21.25 3.59 10.11
CA GLU A 94 20.96 2.23 9.70
C GLU A 94 19.43 1.97 9.70
N VAL A 95 18.92 1.48 8.57
CA VAL A 95 17.47 1.21 8.36
C VAL A 95 17.17 -0.29 8.14
N SER A 96 18.11 -1.17 8.47
CA SER A 96 18.01 -2.64 8.33
C SER A 96 16.84 -3.25 9.12
N HIS A 97 16.37 -2.59 10.18
CA HIS A 97 15.21 -2.99 10.97
C HIS A 97 13.87 -2.52 10.38
N MET A 98 13.90 -1.64 9.38
CA MET A 98 12.71 -1.06 8.72
C MET A 98 12.37 -1.74 7.39
N MET A 99 13.22 -2.64 6.90
CA MET A 99 13.07 -3.36 5.64
C MET A 99 13.75 -4.72 5.73
N PRO A 100 13.49 -5.66 4.81
CA PRO A 100 14.23 -6.93 4.79
C PRO A 100 15.74 -6.71 4.61
N CYS A 101 16.58 -7.45 5.33
CA CYS A 101 18.04 -7.27 5.32
C CYS A 101 18.65 -7.35 3.91
N TYR A 102 18.15 -8.25 3.05
CA TYR A 102 18.64 -8.36 1.68
C TYR A 102 18.35 -7.11 0.83
N VAL A 103 17.26 -6.38 1.12
CA VAL A 103 16.97 -5.09 0.47
C VAL A 103 17.95 -4.04 0.96
N TRP A 104 18.24 -4.03 2.27
CA TRP A 104 19.25 -3.15 2.84
C TRP A 104 20.63 -3.37 2.22
N ASP A 105 21.07 -4.62 2.12
CA ASP A 105 22.37 -4.98 1.54
C ASP A 105 22.50 -4.55 0.07
N LEU A 106 21.38 -4.55 -0.67
CA LEU A 106 21.33 -4.09 -2.05
C LEU A 106 21.45 -2.56 -2.15
N ILE A 107 20.80 -1.81 -1.25
CA ILE A 107 20.78 -0.34 -1.36
C ILE A 107 21.95 0.35 -0.67
N LYS A 108 22.51 -0.22 0.41
CA LYS A 108 23.57 0.42 1.21
C LYS A 108 24.79 0.90 0.42
N PRO A 109 25.28 0.22 -0.64
CA PRO A 109 26.45 0.71 -1.40
C PRO A 109 26.14 1.99 -2.19
N HIS A 110 24.87 2.25 -2.45
CA HIS A 110 24.36 3.42 -3.16
C HIS A 110 24.05 4.59 -2.21
N ALA A 111 24.37 4.50 -0.91
CA ALA A 111 24.08 5.54 0.09
C ALA A 111 24.83 6.84 -0.18
N ASN A 112 26.04 6.73 -0.73
CA ASN A 112 26.89 7.87 -1.06
C ASN A 112 26.40 8.68 -2.28
N LEU A 113 25.38 8.21 -3.02
CA LEU A 113 24.78 8.97 -4.13
C LEU A 113 23.99 10.20 -3.66
N PHE A 114 23.61 10.28 -2.38
CA PHE A 114 22.87 11.43 -1.82
C PHE A 114 23.75 12.41 -1.05
N HIS A 115 25.03 12.12 -0.86
CA HIS A 115 26.01 13.02 -0.22
C HIS A 115 26.80 13.88 -1.23
N THR A 116 26.53 13.76 -2.53
CA THR A 116 27.19 14.53 -3.58
C THR A 116 26.23 15.55 -4.20
N THR A 117 25.97 16.66 -3.51
CA THR A 117 25.82 18.05 -4.02
C THR A 117 25.08 18.92 -3.02
N PHE A 118 25.81 19.63 -2.17
CA PHE A 118 25.56 21.02 -1.77
C PHE A 118 26.89 21.54 -1.20
N HIS A 119 27.81 21.91 -2.09
CA HIS A 119 28.89 22.84 -1.79
C HIS A 119 28.53 24.18 -2.41
#